data_AF-A0AA89NSP1-F1
#
_entry.id   AF-A0AA89NSP1-F1
#
_cell.length_a   1.000
_cell.length_b   1.000
_cell.length_c   1.000
_cell.angle_alpha   90.00
_cell.angle_beta   90.00
_cell.angle_gamma   90.00
#
_symmetry.space_group_name_H-M   'P 1'
#
loop_
_entity.id
_entity.type
_entity.pdbx_description
1 polymer ?
#
loop_
_entity_poly.entity_id
_entity_poly.type
_entity_poly.pdbx_seq_one_letter_code
_entity_poly.pdbx_strand_id
1 'polypeptide(L)'
;MDKEVYIGTILQNVANPKFRYKPNVNEKPLEFFAKVDPTPGVVGVNKLVAPPQFPKVSLVAPDGLVVSGPGYRFNEQNNAVAAWQNTINSPTLSVKIDAEQIARGRDVFVRAGCIRCHAGAYLTNNRVVSAKVVGTEPSRAQALKKTEKVFGEAVFYAPDTPVPVPKNAKVLKVPTEQLDKEQIRLAFAHGDSKGGYKVPSLIGLSWSAPYLHDGGVAVGPNGELGLTGTLGKGIVPDTRNSLRALIDRTLRQQVIRANVSDPQLRAVHVSGDGHRYWIDPQEGFTKEEQKAVIDYLLSLTYP
;
A
#
# COMPACT_ATOMS: atom_id res chain seq x y z
N MET A 1 -7.43 14.77 17.89
CA MET A 1 -6.81 15.94 17.25
C MET A 1 -7.87 17.01 17.15
N ASP A 2 -7.55 18.23 17.55
CA ASP A 2 -8.47 19.37 17.44
C ASP A 2 -8.80 19.65 15.96
N LYS A 3 -10.06 20.01 15.66
CA LYS A 3 -10.53 20.18 14.28
C LYS A 3 -9.89 21.40 13.60
N GLU A 4 -9.69 22.48 14.34
CA GLU A 4 -9.05 23.69 13.80
C GLU A 4 -7.58 23.41 13.53
N VAL A 5 -6.89 22.72 14.45
CA VAL A 5 -5.50 22.31 14.23
C VAL A 5 -5.38 21.43 12.98
N TYR A 6 -6.25 20.43 12.83
CA TYR A 6 -6.21 19.54 11.67
C TYR A 6 -6.40 20.27 10.34
N ILE A 7 -7.46 21.08 10.23
CA ILE A 7 -7.76 21.84 9.02
C ILE A 7 -6.67 22.89 8.76
N GLY A 8 -6.19 23.57 9.80
CA GLY A 8 -5.08 24.52 9.70
C GLY A 8 -3.82 23.87 9.16
N THR A 9 -3.44 22.68 9.65
CA THR A 9 -2.27 21.94 9.16
C THR A 9 -2.39 21.59 7.68
N ILE A 10 -3.58 21.15 7.23
CA ILE A 10 -3.81 20.84 5.81
C ILE A 10 -3.70 22.11 4.96
N LEU A 11 -4.35 23.20 5.39
CA LEU A 11 -4.51 24.40 4.58
C LEU A 11 -3.26 25.29 4.51
N GLN A 12 -2.37 25.25 5.50
CA GLN A 12 -1.19 26.14 5.53
C GLN A 12 -0.19 25.92 4.38
N ASN A 13 -0.07 24.69 3.88
CA ASN A 13 0.94 24.31 2.87
C ASN A 13 0.31 23.83 1.55
N VAL A 14 -0.95 24.14 1.29
CA VAL A 14 -1.61 23.72 0.04
C VAL A 14 -0.91 24.37 -1.15
N ALA A 15 -0.64 23.58 -2.20
CA ALA A 15 0.05 24.03 -3.40
C ALA A 15 -0.72 25.16 -4.11
N ASN A 16 -2.04 25.05 -4.21
CA ASN A 16 -2.89 26.08 -4.77
C ASN A 16 -3.11 27.22 -3.76
N PRO A 17 -2.66 28.46 -4.07
CA PRO A 17 -2.75 29.60 -3.16
C PRO A 17 -4.19 29.94 -2.72
N LYS A 18 -5.20 29.61 -3.53
CA LYS A 18 -6.62 29.86 -3.22
C LYS A 18 -7.06 29.20 -1.91
N PHE A 19 -6.51 28.02 -1.61
CA PHE A 19 -6.86 27.26 -0.40
C PHE A 19 -5.83 27.42 0.72
N ARG A 20 -4.85 28.32 0.56
CA ARG A 20 -3.76 28.45 1.52
C ARG A 20 -4.17 29.31 2.71
N TYR A 21 -4.46 28.67 3.84
CA TYR A 21 -4.77 29.38 5.08
C TYR A 21 -3.50 30.04 5.65
N LYS A 22 -3.58 31.34 5.93
CA LYS A 22 -2.53 32.08 6.64
C LYS A 22 -2.96 32.29 8.09
N PRO A 23 -2.30 31.65 9.07
CA PRO A 23 -2.65 31.78 10.47
C PRO A 23 -2.72 33.24 10.89
N ASN A 24 -3.86 33.65 11.42
CA ASN A 24 -4.07 34.97 11.99
C ASN A 24 -5.12 34.89 13.11
N VAL A 25 -5.20 35.94 13.93
CA VAL A 25 -6.08 35.96 15.11
C VAL A 25 -7.56 36.18 14.77
N ASN A 26 -7.89 36.57 13.53
CA ASN A 26 -9.21 37.06 13.15
C ASN A 26 -10.08 36.02 12.43
N GLU A 27 -9.52 34.88 12.03
CA GLU A 27 -10.24 33.86 11.26
C GLU A 27 -9.71 32.47 11.59
N LYS A 28 -10.61 31.57 11.97
CA LYS A 28 -10.25 30.17 12.23
C LYS A 28 -10.10 29.37 10.93
N PRO A 29 -9.27 28.32 10.91
CA PRO A 29 -9.11 27.45 9.74
C PRO A 29 -10.42 26.94 9.12
N LEU A 30 -11.39 26.52 9.94
CA LEU A 30 -12.69 26.07 9.44
C LEU A 30 -13.52 27.19 8.81
N GLU A 31 -13.48 28.40 9.37
CA GLU A 31 -14.18 29.57 8.83
C GLU A 31 -13.60 30.01 7.48
N PHE A 32 -12.26 30.00 7.37
CA PHE A 32 -11.57 30.22 6.11
C PHE A 32 -11.97 29.17 5.07
N PHE A 33 -11.91 27.88 5.44
CA PHE A 33 -12.22 26.79 4.51
C PHE A 33 -13.64 26.89 3.98
N ALA A 34 -14.63 27.17 4.82
CA ALA A 34 -16.02 27.30 4.42
C ALA A 34 -16.26 28.35 3.32
N LYS A 35 -15.40 29.38 3.21
CA LYS A 35 -15.48 30.41 2.17
C LYS A 35 -14.90 29.97 0.82
N VAL A 36 -13.94 29.05 0.85
CA VAL A 36 -13.19 28.60 -0.34
C VAL A 36 -13.50 27.16 -0.74
N ASP A 37 -14.28 26.43 0.05
CA ASP A 37 -14.60 25.01 -0.12
C ASP A 37 -15.16 24.75 -1.53
N PRO A 38 -14.44 23.99 -2.38
CA PRO A 38 -14.91 23.69 -3.73
C PRO A 38 -16.08 22.69 -3.72
N THR A 39 -16.38 22.08 -2.57
CA THR A 39 -17.41 21.07 -2.40
C THR A 39 -18.22 21.31 -1.11
N PRO A 40 -19.00 22.40 -1.00
CA PRO A 40 -19.75 22.70 0.22
C PRO A 40 -20.70 21.55 0.60
N GLY A 41 -20.65 21.12 1.86
CA GLY A 41 -21.57 20.13 2.41
C GLY A 41 -21.20 18.66 2.14
N VAL A 42 -20.03 18.36 1.56
CA VAL A 42 -19.48 17.00 1.53
C VAL A 42 -18.36 16.84 2.57
N VAL A 43 -18.09 15.60 2.97
CA VAL A 43 -17.02 15.29 3.92
C VAL A 43 -15.67 15.36 3.20
N GLY A 44 -14.95 16.48 3.32
CA GLY A 44 -13.63 16.70 2.72
C GLY A 44 -13.67 17.35 1.34
N VAL A 45 -12.56 17.28 0.60
CA VAL A 45 -12.45 17.84 -0.77
C VAL A 45 -12.88 16.85 -1.87
N ASN A 46 -13.28 15.64 -1.46
CA ASN A 46 -13.71 14.56 -2.34
C ASN A 46 -15.24 14.48 -2.35
N LYS A 47 -15.82 14.11 -3.48
CA LYS A 47 -17.26 13.80 -3.57
C LYS A 47 -17.52 12.42 -2.95
N LEU A 48 -17.91 12.41 -1.68
CA LEU A 48 -18.11 11.22 -0.85
C LEU A 48 -19.56 11.12 -0.37
N VAL A 49 -20.03 9.88 -0.21
CA VAL A 49 -21.33 9.54 0.38
C VAL A 49 -21.11 8.64 1.60
N ALA A 50 -21.80 8.94 2.69
CA ALA A 50 -21.83 8.08 3.87
C ALA A 50 -22.63 6.80 3.57
N PRO A 51 -22.09 5.59 3.79
CA PRO A 51 -22.82 4.34 3.61
C PRO A 51 -23.91 4.20 4.69
N PRO A 52 -24.90 3.30 4.53
CA PRO A 52 -26.07 3.20 5.41
C PRO A 52 -25.76 3.05 6.92
N GLN A 53 -24.63 2.43 7.24
CA GLN A 53 -24.17 2.12 8.58
C GLN A 53 -23.34 3.24 9.23
N PHE A 54 -23.06 4.34 8.51
CA PHE A 54 -22.30 5.46 9.07
C PHE A 54 -22.94 5.98 10.36
N PRO A 55 -22.15 6.26 11.43
CA PRO A 55 -20.69 6.39 11.48
C PRO A 55 -19.91 5.08 11.72
N LYS A 56 -20.56 3.90 11.68
CA LYS A 56 -19.85 2.61 11.74
C LYS A 56 -19.07 2.36 10.44
N VAL A 57 -17.95 1.67 10.55
CA VAL A 57 -17.17 1.16 9.41
C VAL A 57 -17.43 -0.33 9.23
N SER A 58 -17.07 -0.91 8.08
CA SER A 58 -17.33 -2.33 7.81
C SER A 58 -16.27 -2.93 6.89
N LEU A 59 -16.39 -4.23 6.56
CA LEU A 59 -15.50 -4.91 5.61
C LEU A 59 -15.45 -4.23 4.24
N VAL A 60 -16.56 -3.64 3.81
CA VAL A 60 -16.71 -3.05 2.46
C VAL A 60 -16.51 -1.55 2.43
N ALA A 61 -16.49 -0.89 3.59
CA ALA A 61 -16.18 0.52 3.77
C ALA A 61 -15.37 0.70 5.06
N PRO A 62 -14.07 0.33 5.07
CA PRO A 62 -13.23 0.33 6.26
C PRO A 62 -12.86 1.74 6.74
N ASP A 63 -12.96 2.74 5.86
CA ASP A 63 -12.79 4.18 6.14
C ASP A 63 -14.13 4.90 6.38
N GLY A 64 -15.25 4.20 6.22
CA GLY A 64 -16.60 4.69 6.51
C GLY A 64 -17.18 5.64 5.45
N LEU A 65 -16.55 5.81 4.28
CA LEU A 65 -17.05 6.69 3.22
C LEU A 65 -16.90 6.02 1.86
N VAL A 66 -17.78 6.34 0.91
CA VAL A 66 -17.72 5.79 -0.44
C VAL A 66 -17.68 6.91 -1.47
N VAL A 67 -16.74 6.83 -2.41
CA VAL A 67 -16.60 7.83 -3.49
C VAL A 67 -17.84 7.76 -4.39
N SER A 68 -18.57 8.86 -4.48
CA SER A 68 -19.85 8.96 -5.19
C SER A 68 -20.21 10.43 -5.42
N GLY A 69 -20.29 10.84 -6.69
CA GLY A 69 -20.59 12.22 -7.09
C GLY A 69 -22.03 12.43 -7.57
N PRO A 70 -22.63 13.63 -7.36
CA PRO A 70 -23.93 13.97 -7.91
C PRO A 70 -24.02 13.77 -9.42
N GLY A 71 -25.16 13.25 -9.89
CA GLY A 71 -25.38 12.92 -11.31
C GLY A 71 -24.94 11.51 -11.73
N TYR A 72 -24.28 10.76 -10.84
CA TYR A 72 -23.94 9.35 -11.00
C TYR A 72 -24.78 8.47 -10.06
N ARG A 73 -24.66 7.16 -10.22
CA ARG A 73 -25.17 6.18 -9.26
C ARG A 73 -24.16 5.92 -8.14
N PHE A 74 -24.65 5.45 -7.01
CA PHE A 74 -23.83 5.11 -5.85
C PHE A 74 -22.72 4.12 -6.22
N ASN A 75 -21.48 4.45 -5.87
CA ASN A 75 -20.26 3.66 -6.11
C ASN A 75 -19.92 3.39 -7.61
N GLU A 76 -20.66 3.99 -8.56
CA GLU A 76 -20.45 3.80 -10.01
C GLU A 76 -19.04 4.18 -10.45
N GLN A 77 -18.58 5.35 -10.02
CA GLN A 77 -17.26 5.88 -10.41
C GLN A 77 -16.12 5.02 -9.87
N ASN A 78 -16.27 4.52 -8.64
CA ASN A 78 -15.29 3.63 -8.03
C ASN A 78 -15.25 2.27 -8.76
N ASN A 79 -16.41 1.72 -9.14
CA ASN A 79 -16.49 0.51 -9.96
C ASN A 79 -15.87 0.73 -11.35
N ALA A 80 -16.05 1.89 -11.97
CA ALA A 80 -15.44 2.23 -13.25
C ALA A 80 -13.90 2.29 -13.15
N VAL A 81 -13.36 2.90 -12.10
CA VAL A 81 -11.92 2.92 -11.83
C VAL A 81 -11.40 1.50 -11.57
N ALA A 82 -12.10 0.68 -10.79
CA ALA A 82 -11.73 -0.70 -10.55
C ALA A 82 -11.71 -1.53 -11.85
N ALA A 83 -12.70 -1.33 -12.74
CA ALA A 83 -12.73 -1.97 -14.05
C ALA A 83 -11.54 -1.54 -14.93
N TRP A 84 -11.19 -0.26 -14.94
CA TRP A 84 -9.99 0.23 -15.62
C TRP A 84 -8.70 -0.34 -15.00
N GLN A 85 -8.58 -0.40 -13.68
CA GLN A 85 -7.43 -1.00 -12.99
C GLN A 85 -7.21 -2.47 -13.38
N ASN A 86 -8.30 -3.22 -13.61
CA ASN A 86 -8.22 -4.60 -14.09
C ASN A 86 -7.65 -4.72 -15.52
N THR A 87 -7.55 -3.63 -16.28
CA THR A 87 -6.92 -3.61 -17.61
C THR A 87 -5.45 -3.20 -17.59
N ILE A 88 -4.91 -2.79 -16.43
CA ILE A 88 -3.54 -2.30 -16.32
C ILE A 88 -2.59 -3.50 -16.26
N ASN A 89 -1.69 -3.56 -17.25
CA ASN A 89 -0.58 -4.50 -17.28
C ASN A 89 0.75 -3.76 -17.10
N SER A 90 1.68 -4.37 -16.38
CA SER A 90 3.04 -3.83 -16.28
C SER A 90 3.72 -3.83 -17.66
N PRO A 91 4.48 -2.77 -18.02
CA PRO A 91 5.25 -2.77 -19.25
C PRO A 91 6.26 -3.93 -19.28
N THR A 92 6.44 -4.53 -20.45
CA THR A 92 7.50 -5.52 -20.68
C THR A 92 8.87 -4.86 -20.60
N LEU A 93 9.87 -5.61 -20.14
CA LEU A 93 11.25 -5.14 -20.20
C LEU A 93 11.74 -5.12 -21.65
N SER A 94 12.43 -4.05 -22.04
CA SER A 94 13.11 -3.95 -23.33
C SER A 94 14.37 -4.82 -23.40
N VAL A 95 14.97 -5.13 -22.24
CA VAL A 95 16.17 -5.97 -22.14
C VAL A 95 15.78 -7.43 -22.23
N LYS A 96 16.31 -8.13 -23.24
CA LYS A 96 16.20 -9.59 -23.32
C LYS A 96 17.13 -10.23 -22.29
N ILE A 97 16.54 -11.04 -21.42
CA ILE A 97 17.25 -11.89 -20.47
C ILE A 97 17.29 -13.29 -21.06
N ASP A 98 18.45 -13.94 -20.99
CA ASP A 98 18.65 -15.30 -21.47
C ASP A 98 17.70 -16.31 -20.80
N ALA A 99 17.17 -17.25 -21.59
CA ALA A 99 16.14 -18.19 -21.12
C ALA A 99 16.70 -19.21 -20.11
N GLU A 100 17.94 -19.66 -20.28
CA GLU A 100 18.58 -20.57 -19.33
C GLU A 100 18.84 -19.87 -18.00
N GLN A 101 19.23 -18.59 -18.06
CA GLN A 101 19.41 -17.75 -16.88
C GLN A 101 18.09 -17.54 -16.11
N ILE A 102 16.97 -17.31 -16.82
CA ILE A 102 15.63 -17.22 -16.21
C ILE A 102 15.25 -18.56 -15.56
N ALA A 103 15.47 -19.68 -16.24
CA ALA A 103 15.17 -21.02 -15.71
C ALA A 103 15.97 -21.33 -14.43
N ARG A 104 17.27 -21.00 -14.43
CA ARG A 104 18.13 -21.11 -13.24
C ARG A 104 17.63 -20.22 -12.11
N GLY A 105 17.22 -18.98 -12.41
CA GLY A 105 16.67 -18.06 -11.42
C GLY A 105 15.38 -18.57 -10.79
N ARG A 106 14.51 -19.20 -11.58
CA ARG A 106 13.29 -19.86 -11.10
C ARG A 106 13.61 -21.05 -10.17
N ASP A 107 14.60 -21.87 -10.51
CA ASP A 107 15.05 -22.97 -9.64
C ASP A 107 15.50 -22.44 -8.27
N VAL A 108 16.36 -21.41 -8.27
CA VAL A 108 16.81 -20.73 -7.04
C VAL A 108 15.63 -20.17 -6.24
N PHE A 109 14.67 -19.53 -6.90
CA PHE A 109 13.46 -19.00 -6.26
C PHE A 109 12.65 -20.08 -5.55
N VAL A 110 12.50 -21.25 -6.17
CA VAL A 110 11.78 -22.40 -5.59
C VAL A 110 12.57 -22.99 -4.43
N ARG A 111 13.87 -23.24 -4.61
CA ARG A 111 14.77 -23.77 -3.57
C ARG A 111 14.85 -22.88 -2.33
N ALA A 112 14.88 -21.57 -2.52
CA ALA A 112 14.85 -20.58 -1.44
C ALA A 112 13.48 -20.52 -0.71
N GLY A 113 12.48 -21.26 -1.19
CA GLY A 113 11.15 -21.36 -0.55
C GLY A 113 10.23 -20.17 -0.85
N CYS A 114 10.60 -19.26 -1.75
CA CYS A 114 9.83 -18.05 -2.08
C CYS A 114 8.41 -18.40 -2.57
N ILE A 115 8.27 -19.53 -3.27
CA ILE A 115 7.00 -20.05 -3.78
C ILE A 115 5.96 -20.36 -2.69
N ARG A 116 6.34 -20.50 -1.41
CA ARG A 116 5.37 -20.71 -0.33
C ARG A 116 4.38 -19.55 -0.17
N CYS A 117 4.85 -18.33 -0.44
CA CYS A 117 4.02 -17.13 -0.41
C CYS A 117 3.75 -16.61 -1.83
N HIS A 118 4.76 -16.61 -2.68
CA HIS A 118 4.71 -16.07 -4.03
C HIS A 118 4.47 -17.19 -5.06
N ALA A 119 3.26 -17.76 -5.03
CA ALA A 119 2.82 -18.87 -5.88
C ALA A 119 1.78 -18.46 -6.94
N GLY A 120 1.51 -19.39 -7.85
CA GLY A 120 0.47 -19.24 -8.87
C GLY A 120 0.85 -18.30 -10.02
N ALA A 121 -0.10 -18.07 -10.92
CA ALA A 121 0.12 -17.28 -12.14
C ALA A 121 0.55 -15.83 -11.85
N TYR A 122 0.11 -15.26 -10.74
CA TYR A 122 0.43 -13.89 -10.32
C TYR A 122 1.54 -13.79 -9.26
N LEU A 123 2.19 -14.92 -8.92
CA LEU A 123 3.22 -14.98 -7.87
C LEU A 123 2.79 -14.32 -6.55
N THR A 124 1.56 -14.62 -6.16
CA THR A 124 0.97 -14.30 -4.87
C THR A 124 -0.05 -15.38 -4.52
N ASN A 125 -0.04 -15.85 -3.29
CA ASN A 125 -1.06 -16.75 -2.76
C ASN A 125 -2.34 -16.01 -2.33
N ASN A 126 -2.41 -14.69 -2.51
CA ASN A 126 -3.50 -13.80 -2.10
C ASN A 126 -3.87 -13.89 -0.61
N ARG A 127 -2.90 -14.29 0.24
CA ARG A 127 -3.08 -14.33 1.69
C ARG A 127 -2.45 -13.12 2.37
N VAL A 128 -2.97 -12.78 3.54
CA VAL A 128 -2.36 -11.90 4.54
C VAL A 128 -1.48 -12.75 5.44
N VAL A 129 -0.20 -12.40 5.51
CA VAL A 129 0.79 -13.03 6.37
C VAL A 129 1.02 -12.13 7.58
N SER A 130 1.04 -12.72 8.78
CA SER A 130 1.24 -11.97 10.03
C SER A 130 2.52 -11.14 9.97
N ALA A 131 2.45 -9.90 10.48
CA ALA A 131 3.63 -9.02 10.57
C ALA A 131 4.77 -9.67 11.40
N LYS A 132 4.46 -10.58 12.33
CA LYS A 132 5.47 -11.34 13.09
C LYS A 132 6.28 -12.30 12.20
N VAL A 133 5.65 -12.86 11.16
CA VAL A 133 6.29 -13.79 10.23
C VAL A 133 7.02 -13.01 9.14
N VAL A 134 6.38 -11.98 8.58
CA VAL A 134 7.01 -11.14 7.54
C VAL A 134 8.16 -10.32 8.10
N GLY A 135 8.11 -9.89 9.37
CA GLY A 135 9.20 -9.14 9.99
C GLY A 135 9.40 -7.71 9.45
N THR A 136 8.47 -7.21 8.62
CA THR A 136 8.45 -5.80 8.19
C THR A 136 8.01 -4.87 9.32
N GLU A 137 8.24 -3.57 9.16
CA GLU A 137 7.75 -2.55 10.10
C GLU A 137 6.26 -2.77 10.43
N PRO A 138 5.84 -2.87 11.71
CA PRO A 138 4.53 -3.40 12.08
C PRO A 138 3.44 -2.35 12.29
N SER A 139 3.74 -1.06 12.21
CA SER A 139 2.78 0.01 12.52
C SER A 139 1.59 -0.01 11.55
N ARG A 140 1.87 -0.14 10.24
CA ARG A 140 0.84 -0.13 9.19
C ARG A 140 -0.10 -1.33 9.28
N ALA A 141 0.40 -2.50 9.69
CA ALA A 141 -0.41 -3.69 9.92
C ALA A 141 -1.49 -3.50 11.00
N GLN A 142 -1.28 -2.59 11.95
CA GLN A 142 -2.21 -2.32 13.06
C GLN A 142 -3.13 -1.12 12.81
N ALA A 143 -3.03 -0.44 11.66
CA ALA A 143 -3.73 0.81 11.39
C ALA A 143 -5.26 0.71 11.56
N LEU A 144 -5.85 -0.44 11.23
CA LEU A 144 -7.29 -0.66 11.31
C LEU A 144 -7.75 -1.21 12.67
N LYS A 145 -6.86 -1.49 13.63
CA LYS A 145 -7.22 -2.12 14.91
C LYS A 145 -8.37 -1.41 15.64
N LYS A 146 -8.36 -0.07 15.63
CA LYS A 146 -9.37 0.75 16.33
C LYS A 146 -10.76 0.65 15.72
N THR A 147 -10.88 0.21 14.47
CA THR A 147 -12.17 0.06 13.78
C THR A 147 -13.06 -0.99 14.43
N GLU A 148 -12.49 -1.95 15.17
CA GLU A 148 -13.22 -3.00 15.90
C GLU A 148 -14.34 -2.44 16.80
N LYS A 149 -14.08 -1.28 17.42
CA LYS A 149 -15.04 -0.63 18.35
C LYS A 149 -16.29 -0.09 17.66
N VAL A 150 -16.23 0.11 16.35
CA VAL A 150 -17.28 0.73 15.54
C VAL A 150 -17.55 -0.10 14.28
N PHE A 151 -17.27 -1.40 14.33
CA PHE A 151 -17.46 -2.29 13.20
C PHE A 151 -18.94 -2.68 13.06
N GLY A 152 -19.50 -2.45 11.88
CA GLY A 152 -20.88 -2.73 11.53
C GLY A 152 -21.01 -3.80 10.46
N GLU A 153 -22.26 -4.07 10.09
CA GLU A 153 -22.57 -4.99 9.00
C GLU A 153 -22.02 -4.47 7.65
N ALA A 154 -21.59 -5.38 6.79
CA ALA A 154 -21.17 -5.06 5.43
C ALA A 154 -22.41 -4.81 4.56
N VAL A 155 -22.84 -3.56 4.49
CA VAL A 155 -23.99 -3.13 3.68
C VAL A 155 -23.63 -1.93 2.80
N PHE A 156 -24.33 -1.81 1.68
CA PHE A 156 -24.25 -0.69 0.75
C PHE A 156 -25.63 -0.28 0.25
N TYR A 157 -25.77 0.95 -0.27
CA TYR A 157 -26.93 1.27 -1.09
C TYR A 157 -26.90 0.47 -2.39
N ALA A 158 -28.08 0.19 -2.95
CA ALA A 158 -28.19 -0.54 -4.20
C ALA A 158 -27.44 0.21 -5.35
N PRO A 159 -26.76 -0.49 -6.28
CA PRO A 159 -25.97 0.15 -7.33
C PRO A 159 -26.74 1.06 -8.30
N ASP A 160 -28.07 0.96 -8.33
CA ASP A 160 -28.98 1.83 -9.10
C ASP A 160 -29.42 3.09 -8.34
N THR A 161 -29.01 3.23 -7.08
CA THR A 161 -29.32 4.40 -6.24
C THR A 161 -28.68 5.67 -6.83
N PRO A 162 -29.43 6.73 -7.12
CA PRO A 162 -28.87 7.98 -7.62
C PRO A 162 -28.09 8.73 -6.52
N VAL A 163 -27.18 9.61 -6.92
CA VAL A 163 -26.52 10.57 -6.03
C VAL A 163 -27.01 11.98 -6.38
N PRO A 164 -27.57 12.77 -5.44
CA PRO A 164 -27.67 12.52 -4.00
C PRO A 164 -28.56 11.33 -3.60
N VAL A 165 -28.16 10.61 -2.55
CA VAL A 165 -28.86 9.41 -2.09
C VAL A 165 -30.24 9.77 -1.50
N PRO A 166 -31.35 9.17 -2.00
CA PRO A 166 -32.68 9.36 -1.44
C PRO A 166 -32.80 8.81 -0.01
N LYS A 167 -33.65 9.43 0.82
CA LYS A 167 -33.86 9.01 2.23
C LYS A 167 -34.30 7.55 2.39
N ASN A 168 -35.01 7.00 1.40
CA ASN A 168 -35.55 5.64 1.37
C ASN A 168 -34.78 4.73 0.39
N ALA A 169 -33.52 5.05 0.10
CA ALA A 169 -32.69 4.24 -0.79
C ALA A 169 -32.61 2.78 -0.32
N LYS A 170 -32.68 1.85 -1.27
CA LYS A 170 -32.58 0.42 -0.98
C LYS A 170 -31.20 0.09 -0.45
N VAL A 171 -31.15 -0.66 0.65
CA VAL A 171 -29.91 -1.16 1.26
C VAL A 171 -29.74 -2.65 0.93
N LEU A 172 -28.54 -3.03 0.53
CA LEU A 172 -28.16 -4.40 0.21
C LEU A 172 -27.08 -4.89 1.17
N LYS A 173 -27.20 -6.15 1.60
CA LYS A 173 -26.12 -6.85 2.28
C LYS A 173 -25.06 -7.28 1.27
N VAL A 174 -23.80 -7.10 1.62
CA VAL A 174 -22.67 -7.60 0.84
C VAL A 174 -22.28 -8.99 1.36
N PRO A 175 -22.28 -10.03 0.52
CA PRO A 175 -21.91 -11.39 0.94
C PRO A 175 -20.47 -11.45 1.45
N THR A 176 -20.30 -11.91 2.68
CA THR A 176 -18.99 -12.00 3.36
C THR A 176 -18.78 -13.34 4.08
N GLU A 177 -19.77 -14.22 4.06
CA GLU A 177 -19.82 -15.49 4.77
C GLU A 177 -18.75 -16.48 4.25
N GLN A 178 -18.39 -16.36 2.97
CA GLN A 178 -17.36 -17.15 2.31
C GLN A 178 -15.92 -16.73 2.67
N LEU A 179 -15.74 -15.59 3.34
CA LEU A 179 -14.42 -15.05 3.62
C LEU A 179 -13.78 -15.76 4.82
N ASP A 180 -12.47 -16.02 4.71
CA ASP A 180 -11.67 -16.60 5.78
C ASP A 180 -11.56 -15.62 6.97
N LYS A 181 -12.12 -16.03 8.11
CA LYS A 181 -12.18 -15.21 9.33
C LYS A 181 -10.79 -14.85 9.85
N GLU A 182 -9.81 -15.73 9.73
CA GLU A 182 -8.45 -15.43 10.18
C GLU A 182 -7.79 -14.40 9.27
N GLN A 183 -8.06 -14.46 7.96
CA GLN A 183 -7.58 -13.44 7.02
C GLN A 183 -8.18 -12.06 7.30
N ILE A 184 -9.47 -11.98 7.64
CA ILE A 184 -10.11 -10.74 8.08
C ILE A 184 -9.44 -10.23 9.37
N ARG A 185 -9.29 -11.09 10.37
CA ARG A 185 -8.67 -10.77 11.65
C ARG A 185 -7.24 -10.24 11.48
N LEU A 186 -6.45 -10.82 10.58
CA LEU A 186 -5.12 -10.34 10.24
C LEU A 186 -5.16 -9.02 9.45
N ALA A 187 -6.04 -8.88 8.47
CA ALA A 187 -6.13 -7.66 7.65
C ALA A 187 -6.55 -6.43 8.46
N PHE A 188 -7.41 -6.60 9.47
CA PHE A 188 -7.93 -5.51 10.29
C PHE A 188 -7.24 -5.36 11.65
N ALA A 189 -6.38 -6.31 12.04
CA ALA A 189 -5.73 -6.38 13.34
C ALA A 189 -6.70 -6.36 14.55
N HIS A 190 -7.93 -6.85 14.36
CA HIS A 190 -8.95 -6.97 15.40
C HIS A 190 -8.58 -8.03 16.46
N GLY A 191 -9.13 -7.88 17.66
CA GLY A 191 -8.81 -8.73 18.81
C GLY A 191 -7.36 -8.58 19.26
N ASP A 192 -6.71 -9.69 19.58
CA ASP A 192 -5.28 -9.77 19.94
C ASP A 192 -4.33 -9.79 18.73
N SER A 193 -4.87 -9.76 17.50
CA SER A 193 -4.07 -9.73 16.27
C SER A 193 -3.12 -8.52 16.24
N LYS A 194 -1.89 -8.77 15.79
CA LYS A 194 -0.88 -7.74 15.48
C LYS A 194 -0.95 -7.29 14.02
N GLY A 195 -1.95 -7.77 13.28
CA GLY A 195 -2.12 -7.50 11.88
C GLY A 195 -1.17 -8.27 10.97
N GLY A 196 -1.26 -7.98 9.68
CA GLY A 196 -0.38 -8.57 8.68
C GLY A 196 -0.38 -7.78 7.37
N TYR A 197 0.37 -8.33 6.41
CA TYR A 197 0.51 -7.77 5.07
C TYR A 197 0.04 -8.78 4.04
N LYS A 198 -0.77 -8.34 3.08
CA LYS A 198 -1.09 -9.14 1.90
C LYS A 198 0.21 -9.42 1.14
N VAL A 199 0.43 -10.67 0.75
CA VAL A 199 1.53 -11.01 -0.17
C VAL A 199 1.30 -10.31 -1.51
N PRO A 200 2.16 -9.37 -1.94
CA PRO A 200 2.00 -8.70 -3.21
C PRO A 200 2.34 -9.64 -4.38
N SER A 201 1.82 -9.33 -5.56
CA SER A 201 2.34 -9.91 -6.81
C SER A 201 3.80 -9.50 -7.00
N LEU A 202 4.60 -10.39 -7.60
CA LEU A 202 5.97 -10.09 -8.02
C LEU A 202 6.06 -9.67 -9.50
N ILE A 203 4.94 -9.57 -10.20
CA ILE A 203 4.90 -9.08 -11.59
C ILE A 203 5.15 -7.58 -11.60
N GLY A 204 6.00 -7.12 -12.53
CA GLY A 204 6.30 -5.70 -12.71
C GLY A 204 7.29 -5.13 -11.70
N LEU A 205 8.04 -5.97 -10.96
CA LEU A 205 9.05 -5.51 -9.98
C LEU A 205 10.02 -4.48 -10.56
N SER A 206 10.33 -4.61 -11.85
CA SER A 206 11.14 -3.69 -12.64
C SER A 206 10.78 -2.21 -12.51
N TRP A 207 9.53 -1.90 -12.18
CA TRP A 207 8.95 -0.56 -12.16
C TRP A 207 8.53 -0.08 -10.76
N SER A 208 8.84 -0.86 -9.72
CA SER A 208 8.24 -0.68 -8.38
C SER A 208 9.25 -0.46 -7.27
N ALA A 209 10.53 -0.30 -7.58
CA ALA A 209 11.50 0.14 -6.59
C ALA A 209 11.12 1.56 -6.10
N PRO A 210 11.22 1.85 -4.79
CA PRO A 210 11.74 0.97 -3.74
C PRO A 210 10.71 -0.04 -3.20
N TYR A 211 11.21 -1.12 -2.59
CA TYR A 211 10.37 -2.26 -2.18
C TYR A 211 9.92 -2.22 -0.72
N LEU A 212 8.99 -3.14 -0.41
CA LEU A 212 8.24 -3.26 0.86
C LEU A 212 7.22 -2.14 1.06
N HIS A 213 6.34 -2.33 2.05
CA HIS A 213 5.19 -1.44 2.26
C HIS A 213 5.58 -0.02 2.72
N ASP A 214 6.74 0.13 3.34
CA ASP A 214 7.30 1.40 3.80
C ASP A 214 8.25 2.02 2.75
N GLY A 215 8.46 1.33 1.62
CA GLY A 215 9.45 1.71 0.61
C GLY A 215 10.89 1.68 1.13
N GLY A 216 11.14 1.06 2.29
CA GLY A 216 12.42 1.11 3.01
C GLY A 216 13.61 0.50 2.27
N VAL A 217 13.34 -0.25 1.20
CA VAL A 217 14.34 -1.01 0.46
C VAL A 217 14.73 -0.29 -0.81
N ALA A 218 15.75 0.53 -0.68
CA ALA A 218 16.28 1.31 -1.78
C ALA A 218 17.81 1.18 -1.81
N VAL A 219 18.34 0.87 -2.99
CA VAL A 219 19.76 1.03 -3.29
C VAL A 219 19.90 1.71 -4.65
N GLY A 220 20.67 2.78 -4.71
CA GLY A 220 20.90 3.53 -5.94
C GLY A 220 21.84 2.82 -6.93
N PRO A 221 22.02 3.37 -8.14
CA PRO A 221 22.84 2.76 -9.18
C PRO A 221 24.32 2.62 -8.79
N ASN A 222 24.86 3.51 -7.94
CA ASN A 222 26.25 3.47 -7.48
C ASN A 222 26.39 2.88 -6.07
N GLY A 223 25.34 2.24 -5.55
CA GLY A 223 25.34 1.63 -4.21
C GLY A 223 24.92 2.57 -3.09
N GLU A 224 24.25 3.68 -3.39
CA GLU A 224 23.67 4.58 -2.40
C GLU A 224 22.64 3.84 -1.54
N LEU A 225 22.76 3.86 -0.21
CA LEU A 225 21.98 2.99 0.68
C LEU A 225 20.75 3.69 1.27
N GLY A 226 19.61 3.02 1.23
CA GLY A 226 18.36 3.48 1.87
C GLY A 226 17.72 4.68 1.20
N LEU A 227 16.56 5.12 1.72
CA LEU A 227 15.90 6.33 1.21
C LEU A 227 16.77 7.57 1.45
N THR A 228 17.48 7.63 2.57
CA THR A 228 18.40 8.73 2.89
C THR A 228 19.53 8.87 1.86
N GLY A 229 20.01 7.75 1.31
CA GLY A 229 21.01 7.76 0.24
C GLY A 229 20.44 7.97 -1.16
N THR A 230 19.16 7.65 -1.37
CA THR A 230 18.50 7.65 -2.70
C THR A 230 17.51 8.80 -2.86
N LEU A 231 16.21 8.54 -2.63
CA LEU A 231 15.13 9.50 -2.85
C LEU A 231 15.29 10.78 -2.03
N GLY A 232 15.84 10.69 -0.81
CA GLY A 232 16.18 11.84 0.02
C GLY A 232 17.24 12.77 -0.60
N LYS A 233 17.95 12.31 -1.63
CA LYS A 233 18.92 13.08 -2.43
C LYS A 233 18.47 13.28 -3.88
N GLY A 234 17.22 12.96 -4.21
CA GLY A 234 16.72 13.02 -5.59
C GLY A 234 17.31 11.95 -6.52
N ILE A 235 17.89 10.88 -5.97
CA ILE A 235 18.43 9.75 -6.73
C ILE A 235 17.37 8.65 -6.81
N VAL A 236 17.02 8.25 -8.04
CA VAL A 236 16.07 7.15 -8.27
C VAL A 236 16.74 5.82 -7.86
N PRO A 237 16.10 4.99 -7.01
CA PRO A 237 16.64 3.68 -6.66
C PRO A 237 16.82 2.79 -7.88
N ASP A 238 17.93 2.05 -7.93
CA ASP A 238 18.15 1.02 -8.94
C ASP A 238 17.42 -0.26 -8.55
N THR A 239 16.58 -0.74 -9.46
CA THR A 239 15.71 -1.89 -9.27
C THR A 239 16.49 -3.16 -8.93
N ARG A 240 17.62 -3.44 -9.61
CA ARG A 240 18.43 -4.65 -9.40
C ARG A 240 19.16 -4.60 -8.07
N ASN A 241 19.77 -3.46 -7.75
CA ASN A 241 20.48 -3.25 -6.49
C ASN A 241 19.51 -3.31 -5.30
N SER A 242 18.31 -2.75 -5.46
CA SER A 242 17.26 -2.80 -4.44
C SER A 242 16.73 -4.23 -4.24
N LEU A 243 16.56 -5.03 -5.29
CA LEU A 243 16.19 -6.46 -5.17
C LEU A 243 17.30 -7.28 -4.53
N ARG A 244 18.55 -7.01 -4.89
CA ARG A 244 19.71 -7.64 -4.24
C ARG A 244 19.72 -7.33 -2.74
N ALA A 245 19.45 -6.09 -2.36
CA ALA A 245 19.32 -5.73 -0.95
C ALA A 245 18.13 -6.42 -0.26
N LEU A 246 17.10 -6.85 -1.01
CA LEU A 246 15.96 -7.58 -0.47
C LEU A 246 16.28 -9.02 -0.06
N ILE A 247 17.18 -9.66 -0.79
CA ILE A 247 17.51 -11.09 -0.60
C ILE A 247 18.90 -11.31 -0.01
N ASP A 248 19.75 -10.28 0.10
CA ASP A 248 21.07 -10.37 0.73
C ASP A 248 21.06 -9.79 2.14
N ARG A 249 21.34 -10.62 3.16
CA ARG A 249 21.24 -10.17 4.56
C ARG A 249 22.23 -9.07 4.90
N THR A 250 23.42 -9.08 4.30
CA THR A 250 24.49 -8.14 4.64
C THR A 250 24.16 -6.77 4.06
N LEU A 251 23.76 -6.74 2.78
CA LEU A 251 23.33 -5.51 2.13
C LEU A 251 22.04 -4.97 2.75
N ARG A 252 21.08 -5.84 3.11
CA ARG A 252 19.86 -5.43 3.82
C ARG A 252 20.19 -4.70 5.12
N GLN A 253 21.09 -5.23 5.93
CA GLN A 253 21.49 -4.61 7.20
C GLN A 253 22.19 -3.26 7.02
N GLN A 254 22.87 -3.03 5.90
CA GLN A 254 23.43 -1.73 5.56
C GLN A 254 22.31 -0.72 5.22
N VAL A 255 21.32 -1.14 4.43
CA VAL A 255 20.13 -0.32 4.08
C VAL A 255 19.33 0.05 5.33
N ILE A 256 19.04 -0.91 6.22
CA ILE A 256 18.31 -0.65 7.48
C ILE A 256 19.07 0.37 8.33
N ARG A 257 20.38 0.20 8.51
CA ARG A 257 21.20 1.14 9.29
C ARG A 257 21.18 2.54 8.70
N ALA A 258 21.23 2.67 7.37
CA ALA A 258 21.13 3.96 6.69
C ALA A 258 19.79 4.64 7.00
N ASN A 259 18.66 3.95 6.79
CA ASN A 259 17.33 4.51 7.08
C ASN A 259 17.16 4.87 8.56
N VAL A 260 17.50 3.95 9.45
CA VAL A 260 17.34 4.14 10.90
C VAL A 260 18.26 5.24 11.43
N SER A 261 19.36 5.60 10.76
CA SER A 261 20.18 6.75 11.16
C SER A 261 19.47 8.10 10.98
N ASP A 262 18.48 8.18 10.08
CA ASP A 262 17.76 9.40 9.76
C ASP A 262 16.57 9.63 10.71
N PRO A 263 16.55 10.72 11.51
CA PRO A 263 15.46 10.99 12.44
C PRO A 263 14.09 11.16 11.78
N GLN A 264 14.03 11.68 10.55
CA GLN A 264 12.77 11.89 9.85
C GLN A 264 12.16 10.57 9.42
N LEU A 265 12.97 9.66 8.86
CA LEU A 265 12.52 8.32 8.48
C LEU A 265 12.07 7.49 9.68
N ARG A 266 12.78 7.59 10.81
CA ARG A 266 12.33 6.97 12.07
C ARG A 266 10.96 7.50 12.52
N ALA A 267 10.73 8.81 12.42
CA ALA A 267 9.47 9.42 12.82
C ALA A 267 8.28 8.98 11.96
N VAL A 268 8.52 8.61 10.70
CA VAL A 268 7.48 8.09 9.79
C VAL A 268 7.54 6.58 9.58
N HIS A 269 8.26 5.85 10.44
CA HIS A 269 8.31 4.39 10.44
C HIS A 269 8.82 3.77 9.12
N VAL A 270 9.84 4.38 8.51
CA VAL A 270 10.54 3.79 7.35
C VAL A 270 11.85 3.14 7.81
N SER A 271 11.96 1.83 7.61
CA SER A 271 13.08 1.02 8.12
C SER A 271 13.74 0.17 7.04
N GLY A 272 12.97 -0.44 6.15
CA GLY A 272 13.45 -1.48 5.23
C GLY A 272 13.55 -2.86 5.87
N ASP A 273 13.05 -3.04 7.10
CA ASP A 273 12.90 -4.34 7.73
C ASP A 273 11.94 -5.22 6.92
N GLY A 274 12.20 -6.53 6.88
CA GLY A 274 11.35 -7.47 6.15
C GLY A 274 11.72 -8.94 6.36
N HIS A 275 11.22 -9.78 5.47
CA HIS A 275 11.26 -11.22 5.67
C HIS A 275 12.69 -11.77 5.57
N ARG A 276 12.99 -12.80 6.38
CA ARG A 276 14.34 -13.39 6.48
C ARG A 276 14.52 -14.59 5.53
N TYR A 277 14.07 -14.44 4.29
CA TYR A 277 14.30 -15.41 3.22
C TYR A 277 15.49 -14.91 2.39
N TRP A 278 16.66 -15.47 2.68
CA TRP A 278 17.92 -15.00 2.11
C TRP A 278 18.35 -15.85 0.93
N ILE A 279 18.95 -15.19 -0.06
CA ILE A 279 19.62 -15.80 -1.20
C ILE A 279 21.01 -15.16 -1.23
N ASP A 280 21.86 -15.63 -0.32
CA ASP A 280 23.21 -15.13 -0.11
C ASP A 280 24.18 -16.28 0.23
N PRO A 281 25.51 -16.05 0.23
CA PRO A 281 26.49 -17.11 0.51
C PRO A 281 26.36 -17.76 1.89
N GLN A 282 25.80 -17.04 2.87
CA GLN A 282 25.60 -17.61 4.21
C GLN A 282 24.44 -18.61 4.24
N GLU A 283 23.51 -18.51 3.29
CA GLU A 283 22.44 -19.49 3.06
C GLU A 283 22.81 -20.55 2.00
N GLY A 284 24.08 -20.56 1.56
CA GLY A 284 24.61 -21.54 0.60
C GLY A 284 24.35 -21.23 -0.87
N PHE A 285 23.90 -20.02 -1.21
CA PHE A 285 23.71 -19.60 -2.61
C PHE A 285 24.92 -18.85 -3.16
N THR A 286 25.25 -19.09 -4.43
CA THR A 286 26.34 -18.38 -5.11
C THR A 286 25.91 -16.99 -5.58
N LYS A 287 26.88 -16.15 -5.95
CA LYS A 287 26.59 -14.82 -6.55
C LYS A 287 25.88 -14.97 -7.91
N GLU A 288 26.21 -16.02 -8.65
CA GLU A 288 25.61 -16.36 -9.93
C GLU A 288 24.14 -16.78 -9.75
N GLU A 289 23.84 -17.57 -8.71
CA GLU A 289 22.46 -17.91 -8.33
C GLU A 289 21.68 -16.68 -7.88
N GLN A 290 22.28 -15.81 -7.06
CA GLN A 290 21.66 -14.54 -6.65
C GLN A 290 21.36 -13.64 -7.87
N LYS A 291 22.30 -13.55 -8.83
CA LYS A 291 22.08 -12.81 -10.07
C LYS A 291 20.94 -13.44 -10.88
N ALA A 292 20.92 -14.77 -11.02
CA ALA A 292 19.91 -15.49 -11.78
C ALA A 292 18.50 -15.29 -11.21
N VAL A 293 18.32 -15.37 -9.89
CA VAL A 293 17.00 -15.12 -9.29
C VAL A 293 16.54 -13.68 -9.49
N ILE A 294 17.44 -12.69 -9.43
CA ILE A 294 17.08 -11.30 -9.73
C ILE A 294 16.69 -11.16 -11.21
N ASP A 295 17.43 -11.79 -12.12
CA ASP A 295 17.09 -11.82 -13.56
C ASP A 295 15.70 -12.41 -13.78
N TYR A 296 15.39 -13.53 -13.11
CA TYR A 296 14.06 -14.15 -13.12
C TYR A 296 13.00 -13.18 -12.60
N LEU A 297 13.18 -12.57 -11.44
CA LEU A 297 12.22 -11.63 -10.84
C LEU A 297 11.93 -10.42 -11.73
N LEU A 298 12.95 -9.89 -12.40
CA LEU A 298 12.81 -8.77 -13.32
C LEU A 298 12.10 -9.15 -14.63
N SER A 299 12.24 -10.41 -15.07
CA SER A 299 11.58 -10.93 -16.27
C SER A 299 10.08 -11.14 -16.13
N LEU A 300 9.52 -11.07 -14.92
CA LEU A 300 8.13 -11.40 -14.64
C LEU A 300 7.15 -10.39 -15.25
N THR A 301 6.31 -10.87 -16.16
CA THR A 301 5.24 -10.10 -16.81
C THR A 301 3.87 -10.73 -16.53
N TYR A 302 2.80 -9.99 -16.84
CA TYR A 302 1.44 -10.53 -16.80
C TYR A 302 1.35 -11.73 -17.76
N PRO A 303 0.74 -12.86 -17.35
CA PRO A 303 0.61 -14.07 -18.17
C PRO A 303 -0.34 -13.91 -19.37
#